data_AF-A0A4Q7TGZ9-F1
#
_entry.id   AF-A0A4Q7TGZ9-F1
#
_cell.length_a   1.000
_cell.length_b   1.000
_cell.length_c   1.000
_cell.angle_alpha   90.00
_cell.angle_beta   90.00
_cell.angle_gamma   90.00
#
_symmetry.space_group_name_H-M   'P 1'
#
loop_
_entity.id
_entity.type
_entity.pdbx_description
1 polymer ?
#
loop_
_entity_poly.entity_id
_entity_poly.type
_entity_poly.pdbx_seq_one_letter_code
_entity_poly.pdbx_strand_id
1 'polypeptide(L)'
;MGAAPAGRRSHNGGVTLHSPADIDDDHEDDPSRPGWQPDPERDGWERWWDGERYTRWVHKSPRPGAAFDPNWKRAFWPGPNRDARIARYGLVGTLATFFVQAWITTAEVVGLGFVEPPVIVASIVAASLAAVITAFYGYRGMKRADRLGGRASAVAALTVAVVLGATPLSFLLAYALMGFQLY
;
A
#
# COMPACT_ATOMS: atom_id res chain seq x y z
N MET A 1 15.82 -58.01 -24.02
CA MET A 1 16.98 -58.70 -23.40
C MET A 1 18.20 -57.84 -23.70
N GLY A 2 18.85 -57.13 -22.79
CA GLY A 2 18.93 -57.25 -21.33
C GLY A 2 20.39 -57.47 -20.95
N ALA A 3 21.19 -56.39 -20.90
CA ALA A 3 22.46 -56.36 -20.18
C ALA A 3 22.89 -54.90 -19.92
N ALA A 4 22.96 -54.53 -18.65
CA ALA A 4 23.67 -53.38 -18.08
C ALA A 4 24.58 -53.96 -16.97
N PRO A 5 25.46 -53.21 -16.27
CA PRO A 5 26.25 -52.01 -16.60
C PRO A 5 27.73 -52.11 -16.12
N ALA A 6 28.59 -51.19 -16.54
CA ALA A 6 29.82 -50.80 -15.83
C ALA A 6 30.22 -49.41 -16.36
N GLY A 7 30.52 -48.37 -15.61
CA GLY A 7 30.74 -48.20 -14.19
C GLY A 7 31.58 -46.93 -14.07
N ARG A 8 31.03 -45.86 -13.53
CA ARG A 8 31.85 -44.77 -12.95
C ARG A 8 31.04 -44.03 -11.90
N ARG A 9 31.26 -44.44 -10.65
CA ARG A 9 30.95 -43.64 -9.47
C ARG A 9 31.88 -42.44 -9.48
N SER A 10 31.32 -41.24 -9.64
CA SER A 10 31.92 -40.04 -9.07
C SER A 10 31.11 -39.76 -7.81
N HIS A 11 31.74 -40.03 -6.66
CA HIS A 11 31.36 -39.40 -5.40
C HIS A 11 31.71 -37.91 -5.54
N ASN A 12 30.69 -37.08 -5.71
CA ASN A 12 30.75 -35.72 -5.21
C ASN A 12 29.70 -35.63 -4.12
N GLY A 13 30.18 -35.44 -2.89
CA GLY A 13 29.34 -35.17 -1.73
C GLY A 13 28.48 -33.95 -2.02
N GLY A 14 27.21 -34.19 -2.29
CA GLY A 14 26.19 -33.16 -2.22
C GLY A 14 26.09 -32.75 -0.77
N VAL A 15 26.72 -31.64 -0.41
CA VAL A 15 26.27 -30.86 0.73
C VAL A 15 24.83 -30.49 0.41
N THR A 16 23.88 -31.17 1.03
CA THR A 16 22.50 -30.68 1.13
C THR A 16 22.55 -29.41 1.94
N LEU A 17 22.84 -28.30 1.26
CA LEU A 17 22.50 -26.98 1.74
C LEU A 17 20.98 -26.97 1.80
N HIS A 18 20.42 -27.14 3.00
CA HIS A 18 19.06 -26.69 3.26
C HIS A 18 19.01 -25.22 2.84
N SER A 19 18.31 -24.93 1.76
CA SER A 19 17.99 -23.57 1.38
C SER A 19 17.14 -23.00 2.52
N PRO A 20 17.52 -21.90 3.19
CA PRO A 20 16.71 -21.30 4.24
C PRO A 20 15.54 -20.48 3.65
N ALA A 21 14.98 -20.97 2.54
CA ALA A 21 13.93 -20.32 1.77
C ALA A 21 12.77 -21.30 1.45
N ASP A 22 12.54 -22.29 2.30
CA ASP A 22 11.20 -22.87 2.47
C ASP A 22 10.35 -21.84 3.23
N ILE A 23 10.11 -20.69 2.59
CA ILE A 23 9.07 -19.75 2.99
C ILE A 23 7.84 -20.21 2.21
N ASP A 24 7.00 -21.05 2.83
CA ASP A 24 5.55 -21.19 2.62
C ASP A 24 4.97 -20.85 1.21
N ASP A 25 5.55 -21.35 0.11
CA ASP A 25 4.94 -21.22 -1.23
C ASP A 25 3.73 -22.18 -1.41
N ASP A 26 3.53 -23.12 -0.48
CA ASP A 26 2.42 -24.09 -0.50
C ASP A 26 1.05 -23.48 -0.11
N HIS A 27 0.96 -22.15 0.01
CA HIS A 27 -0.24 -21.45 0.49
C HIS A 27 -0.82 -20.40 -0.47
N GLU A 28 -0.17 -20.13 -1.61
CA GLU A 28 -0.65 -19.17 -2.63
C GLU A 28 -1.58 -19.80 -3.68
N ASP A 29 -1.58 -21.13 -3.81
CA ASP A 29 -2.36 -21.88 -4.83
C ASP A 29 -3.68 -22.48 -4.30
N ASP A 30 -4.29 -21.92 -3.26
CA ASP A 30 -5.64 -22.31 -2.87
C ASP A 30 -6.67 -21.49 -3.66
N PRO A 31 -7.30 -22.05 -4.72
CA PRO A 31 -8.28 -21.33 -5.54
C PRO A 31 -9.56 -20.97 -4.75
N SER A 32 -9.74 -21.52 -3.54
CA SER A 32 -10.86 -21.19 -2.67
C SER A 32 -10.61 -19.94 -1.81
N ARG A 33 -9.37 -19.44 -1.73
CA ARG A 33 -9.04 -18.24 -0.94
C ARG A 33 -9.61 -16.96 -1.57
N PRO A 34 -10.08 -15.99 -0.75
CA PRO A 34 -10.51 -14.69 -1.25
C PRO A 34 -9.37 -13.97 -1.98
N GLY A 35 -9.63 -13.48 -3.19
CA GLY A 35 -8.58 -12.93 -4.04
C GLY A 35 -9.04 -12.47 -5.42
N TRP A 36 -8.10 -11.90 -6.18
CA TRP A 36 -8.31 -11.58 -7.59
C TRP A 36 -8.12 -12.84 -8.43
N GLN A 37 -9.18 -13.29 -9.10
CA GLN A 37 -9.17 -14.48 -9.95
C GLN A 37 -9.63 -14.13 -11.37
N PRO A 38 -9.29 -14.92 -12.40
CA PRO A 38 -9.75 -14.69 -13.77
C PRO A 38 -11.29 -14.57 -13.83
N ASP A 39 -11.79 -13.56 -14.54
CA ASP A 39 -13.23 -13.33 -14.68
C ASP A 39 -13.85 -14.42 -15.58
N PRO A 40 -14.85 -15.19 -15.11
CA PRO A 40 -15.46 -16.27 -15.90
C PRO A 40 -16.25 -15.76 -17.12
N GLU A 41 -16.64 -14.48 -17.13
CA GLU A 41 -17.47 -13.89 -18.18
C GLU A 41 -16.67 -13.05 -19.17
N ARG A 42 -15.42 -12.67 -18.84
CA ARG A 42 -14.66 -11.69 -19.63
C ARG A 42 -13.17 -11.98 -19.67
N ASP A 43 -12.71 -12.44 -20.84
CA ASP A 43 -11.29 -12.71 -21.09
C ASP A 43 -10.39 -11.49 -20.86
N GLY A 44 -9.26 -11.71 -20.18
CA GLY A 44 -8.28 -10.68 -19.85
C GLY A 44 -8.70 -9.73 -18.72
N TRP A 45 -9.74 -10.10 -17.96
CA TRP A 45 -10.15 -9.43 -16.73
C TRP A 45 -10.03 -10.37 -15.55
N GLU A 46 -9.90 -9.78 -14.36
CA GLU A 46 -9.95 -10.44 -13.08
C GLU A 46 -11.12 -9.88 -12.27
N ARG A 47 -11.82 -10.77 -11.57
CA ARG A 47 -12.95 -10.46 -10.70
C ARG A 47 -12.62 -10.92 -9.28
N TRP A 48 -12.99 -10.12 -8.28
CA TRP A 48 -12.72 -10.47 -6.89
C TRP A 48 -13.62 -11.62 -6.42
N TRP A 49 -13.02 -12.73 -6.01
CA TRP A 49 -13.63 -13.88 -5.37
C TRP A 49 -13.62 -13.69 -3.84
N ASP A 50 -14.77 -13.89 -3.18
CA ASP A 50 -14.88 -13.71 -1.72
C ASP A 50 -14.75 -15.03 -0.91
N GLY A 51 -14.51 -16.15 -1.59
CA GLY A 51 -14.49 -17.49 -1.00
C GLY A 51 -15.70 -18.34 -1.40
N GLU A 52 -16.84 -17.71 -1.73
CA GLU A 52 -18.08 -18.40 -2.10
C GLU A 52 -18.59 -18.00 -3.48
N ARG A 53 -18.42 -16.73 -3.84
CA ARG A 53 -18.90 -16.18 -5.11
C ARG A 53 -18.02 -15.06 -5.64
N TYR A 54 -18.16 -14.85 -6.94
CA TYR A 54 -17.60 -13.69 -7.60
C TYR A 54 -18.38 -12.42 -7.24
N THR A 55 -17.66 -11.39 -6.83
CA THR A 55 -18.24 -10.08 -6.51
C THR A 55 -18.30 -9.17 -7.73
N ARG A 56 -18.98 -8.02 -7.62
CA ARG A 56 -19.07 -7.01 -8.70
C ARG A 56 -17.75 -6.29 -9.02
N TRP A 57 -16.67 -6.53 -8.27
CA TRP A 57 -15.43 -5.78 -8.42
C TRP A 57 -14.55 -6.46 -9.46
N VAL A 58 -14.29 -5.75 -10.56
CA VAL A 58 -13.52 -6.23 -11.71
C VAL A 58 -12.34 -5.30 -12.01
N HIS A 59 -11.22 -5.86 -12.44
CA HIS A 59 -10.05 -5.14 -12.95
C HIS A 59 -9.50 -5.82 -14.18
N LYS A 60 -8.82 -5.06 -15.04
CA LYS A 60 -8.13 -5.63 -16.20
C LYS A 60 -6.89 -6.38 -15.73
N SER A 61 -6.73 -7.64 -16.14
CA SER A 61 -5.60 -8.47 -15.72
C SER A 61 -4.28 -7.79 -16.06
N PRO A 62 -3.27 -7.84 -15.18
CA PRO A 62 -1.96 -7.28 -15.49
C PRO A 62 -1.34 -8.05 -16.67
N ARG A 63 -0.82 -7.33 -17.67
CA ARG A 63 -0.16 -7.98 -18.80
C ARG A 63 1.13 -8.67 -18.34
N PRO A 64 1.39 -9.92 -18.76
CA PRO A 64 2.71 -10.53 -18.59
C PRO A 64 3.77 -9.69 -19.31
N GLY A 65 4.90 -9.43 -18.65
CA GLY A 65 5.99 -8.57 -19.17
C GLY A 65 5.86 -7.07 -18.85
N ALA A 66 4.93 -6.66 -17.99
CA ALA A 66 4.89 -5.28 -17.50
C ALA A 66 6.05 -4.99 -16.53
N ALA A 67 6.45 -3.72 -16.40
CA ALA A 67 7.55 -3.26 -15.54
C ALA A 67 7.42 -3.61 -14.03
N PHE A 68 6.25 -4.05 -13.59
CA PHE A 68 6.01 -4.51 -12.22
C PHE A 68 5.29 -5.84 -12.27
N ASP A 69 5.65 -6.70 -11.31
CA ASP A 69 5.03 -8.01 -11.12
C ASP A 69 3.49 -7.91 -11.08
N PRO A 70 2.77 -8.80 -11.79
CA PRO A 70 1.31 -8.88 -11.74
C PRO A 70 0.73 -8.98 -10.33
N ASN A 71 1.33 -9.78 -9.45
CA ASN A 71 0.90 -9.95 -8.05
C ASN A 71 1.05 -8.64 -7.26
N TRP A 72 2.13 -7.91 -7.50
CA TRP A 72 2.33 -6.59 -6.91
C TRP A 72 1.21 -5.63 -7.30
N LYS A 73 0.82 -5.59 -8.58
CA LYS A 73 -0.28 -4.73 -9.04
C LYS A 73 -1.62 -5.11 -8.43
N ARG A 74 -1.91 -6.41 -8.32
CA ARG A 74 -3.14 -6.93 -7.69
C ARG A 74 -3.26 -6.52 -6.23
N ALA A 75 -2.14 -6.49 -5.50
CA ALA A 75 -2.12 -6.08 -4.09
C ALA A 75 -2.56 -4.61 -3.86
N PHE A 76 -2.44 -3.74 -4.87
CA PHE A 76 -2.92 -2.35 -4.82
C PHE A 76 -4.42 -2.19 -5.14
N TRP A 77 -5.07 -3.23 -5.62
CA TRP A 77 -6.49 -3.16 -5.94
C TRP A 77 -7.33 -3.44 -4.70
N PRO A 78 -8.12 -2.46 -4.23
CA PRO A 78 -8.78 -2.56 -2.94
C PRO A 78 -9.99 -3.49 -2.91
N GLY A 79 -10.37 -4.09 -4.04
CA GLY A 79 -11.47 -5.07 -4.11
C GLY A 79 -12.75 -4.56 -3.43
N PRO A 80 -13.43 -5.37 -2.60
CA PRO A 80 -14.55 -4.93 -1.76
C PRO A 80 -14.15 -4.06 -0.56
N ASN A 81 -12.87 -3.98 -0.18
CA ASN A 81 -12.40 -3.22 0.99
C ASN A 81 -12.69 -1.72 0.85
N ARG A 82 -13.72 -1.23 1.55
CA ARG A 82 -14.07 0.21 1.58
C ARG A 82 -13.00 1.02 2.30
N ASP A 83 -12.45 0.48 3.39
CA ASP A 83 -11.45 1.17 4.20
C ASP A 83 -10.15 1.37 3.41
N ALA A 84 -9.69 0.36 2.67
CA ALA A 84 -8.53 0.50 1.77
C ALA A 84 -8.76 1.48 0.61
N ARG A 85 -9.99 1.58 0.09
CA ARG A 85 -10.35 2.62 -0.90
C ARG A 85 -10.27 4.02 -0.34
N ILE A 86 -10.86 4.23 0.84
CA ILE A 86 -10.80 5.53 1.52
C ILE A 86 -9.35 5.87 1.82
N ALA A 87 -8.56 4.92 2.30
CA ALA A 87 -7.13 5.10 2.53
C ALA A 87 -6.38 5.48 1.25
N ARG A 88 -6.72 4.88 0.10
CA ARG A 88 -6.13 5.24 -1.19
C ARG A 88 -6.46 6.67 -1.63
N TYR A 89 -7.69 7.14 -1.41
CA TYR A 89 -8.03 8.54 -1.66
C TYR A 89 -7.35 9.47 -0.64
N GLY A 90 -7.30 9.04 0.61
CA GLY A 90 -6.58 9.71 1.69
C GLY A 90 -5.10 9.91 1.37
N LEU A 91 -4.43 8.89 0.82
CA LEU A 91 -3.05 8.96 0.33
C LEU A 91 -2.86 10.11 -0.68
N VAL A 92 -3.77 10.20 -1.67
CA VAL A 92 -3.73 11.29 -2.66
C VAL A 92 -3.93 12.65 -1.98
N GLY A 93 -4.86 12.72 -1.02
CA GLY A 93 -5.09 13.91 -0.21
C GLY A 93 -3.86 14.32 0.59
N THR A 94 -3.22 13.39 1.29
CA THR A 94 -1.99 13.62 2.07
C THR A 94 -0.86 14.15 1.19
N LEU A 95 -0.67 13.57 0.00
CA LEU A 95 0.32 14.06 -0.97
C LEU A 95 -0.02 15.48 -1.44
N ALA A 96 -1.27 15.75 -1.79
CA ALA A 96 -1.70 17.08 -2.21
C ALA A 96 -1.47 18.12 -1.11
N THR A 97 -1.86 17.82 0.14
CA THR A 97 -1.63 18.73 1.27
C THR A 97 -0.15 18.96 1.55
N PHE A 98 0.69 17.91 1.38
CA PHE A 98 2.14 18.05 1.52
C PHE A 98 2.72 18.99 0.47
N PHE A 99 2.33 18.88 -0.80
CA PHE A 99 2.79 19.80 -1.84
C PHE A 99 2.31 21.24 -1.62
N VAL A 100 1.06 21.42 -1.17
CA VAL A 100 0.53 22.75 -0.81
C VAL A 100 1.34 23.36 0.33
N GLN A 101 1.67 22.58 1.37
CA GLN A 101 2.52 23.05 2.46
C GLN A 101 3.93 23.39 2.01
N ALA A 102 4.56 22.52 1.22
CA ALA A 102 5.88 22.78 0.67
C ALA A 102 5.89 24.09 -0.15
N TRP A 103 4.84 24.35 -0.93
CA TRP A 103 4.66 25.59 -1.67
C TRP A 103 4.52 26.81 -0.75
N ILE A 104 3.65 26.74 0.27
CA ILE A 104 3.43 27.82 1.26
C ILE A 104 4.75 28.16 1.96
N THR A 105 5.46 27.16 2.48
CA THR A 105 6.76 27.34 3.15
C THR A 105 7.80 27.93 2.21
N THR A 106 7.86 27.47 0.95
CA THR A 106 8.80 28.02 -0.05
C THR A 106 8.49 29.50 -0.33
N ALA A 107 7.21 29.86 -0.49
CA ALA A 107 6.81 31.24 -0.74
C ALA A 107 7.14 32.17 0.43
N GLU A 108 7.02 31.68 1.67
CA GLU A 108 7.41 32.40 2.88
C GLU A 108 8.94 32.62 2.92
N VAL A 109 9.75 31.58 2.70
CA VAL A 109 11.22 31.66 2.72
C VAL A 109 11.76 32.59 1.63
N VAL A 110 11.16 32.59 0.43
CA VAL A 110 11.58 33.43 -0.69
C VAL A 110 11.07 34.88 -0.55
N GLY A 111 10.33 35.20 0.52
CA GLY A 111 9.92 36.57 0.83
C GLY A 111 8.81 37.09 -0.07
N LEU A 112 8.01 36.20 -0.68
CA LEU A 112 6.88 36.59 -1.53
C LEU A 112 5.71 37.19 -0.71
N GLY A 113 5.72 37.06 0.63
CA GLY A 113 4.87 37.86 1.53
C GLY A 113 3.36 37.58 1.48
N PHE A 114 2.92 36.50 0.83
CA PHE A 114 1.50 36.28 0.52
C PHE A 114 0.70 35.48 1.56
N VAL A 115 1.27 35.05 2.69
CA VAL A 115 0.58 34.08 3.57
C VAL A 115 0.35 34.64 4.97
N GLU A 116 -0.91 34.96 5.26
CA GLU A 116 -1.34 35.38 6.60
C GLU A 116 -1.26 34.19 7.59
N PRO A 117 -0.90 34.43 8.87
CA PRO A 117 -0.80 33.35 9.88
C PRO A 117 -2.04 32.44 9.98
N PRO A 118 -3.30 32.93 9.89
CA PRO A 118 -4.47 32.06 9.90
C PRO A 118 -4.50 31.05 8.74
N VAL A 119 -3.99 31.42 7.57
CA VAL A 119 -3.92 30.54 6.39
C VAL A 119 -2.91 29.43 6.63
N ILE A 120 -1.76 29.75 7.22
CA ILE A 120 -0.74 28.76 7.59
C ILE A 120 -1.36 27.75 8.57
N VAL A 121 -1.94 28.23 9.67
CA VAL A 121 -2.54 27.35 10.69
C VAL A 121 -3.66 26.48 10.10
N ALA A 122 -4.57 27.06 9.32
CA ALA A 122 -5.65 26.32 8.68
C ALA A 122 -5.12 25.23 7.73
N SER A 123 -4.06 25.52 6.96
CA SER A 123 -3.43 24.55 6.07
C SER A 123 -2.80 23.39 6.85
N ILE A 124 -2.16 23.67 8.00
CA ILE A 124 -1.57 22.64 8.85
C ILE A 124 -2.65 21.76 9.47
N VAL A 125 -3.73 22.34 10.00
CA VAL A 125 -4.87 21.57 10.53
C VAL A 125 -5.46 20.67 9.45
N ALA A 126 -5.68 21.18 8.24
CA ALA A 126 -6.20 20.39 7.14
C ALA A 126 -5.28 19.21 6.76
N ALA A 127 -3.97 19.45 6.67
CA ALA A 127 -2.97 18.41 6.39
C ALA A 127 -2.92 17.34 7.50
N SER A 128 -2.95 17.76 8.77
CA SER A 128 -2.98 16.85 9.92
C SER A 128 -4.24 15.99 9.94
N LEU A 129 -5.42 16.57 9.69
CA LEU A 129 -6.66 15.81 9.59
C LEU A 129 -6.63 14.80 8.44
N ALA A 130 -6.15 15.22 7.27
CA ALA A 130 -6.00 14.31 6.12
C ALA A 130 -5.08 13.13 6.46
N ALA A 131 -3.95 13.37 7.12
CA ALA A 131 -3.03 12.32 7.56
C ALA A 131 -3.68 11.38 8.59
N VAL A 132 -4.34 11.91 9.62
CA VAL A 132 -4.99 11.10 10.67
C VAL A 132 -6.10 10.22 10.09
N ILE A 133 -6.97 10.79 9.24
CA ILE A 133 -8.03 10.04 8.56
C ILE A 133 -7.41 8.93 7.70
N THR A 134 -6.38 9.25 6.93
CA THR A 134 -5.70 8.28 6.05
C THR A 134 -5.04 7.16 6.86
N ALA A 135 -4.37 7.49 7.96
CA ALA A 135 -3.75 6.50 8.85
C ALA A 135 -4.81 5.59 9.48
N PHE A 136 -5.92 6.16 9.96
CA PHE A 136 -7.01 5.39 10.56
C PHE A 136 -7.63 4.39 9.58
N TYR A 137 -7.99 4.86 8.37
CA TYR A 137 -8.55 3.98 7.34
C TYR A 137 -7.52 3.03 6.73
N GLY A 138 -6.24 3.43 6.65
CA GLY A 138 -5.14 2.56 6.23
C GLY A 138 -4.93 1.41 7.20
N TYR A 139 -4.90 1.68 8.50
CA TYR A 139 -4.81 0.64 9.53
C TYR A 139 -6.01 -0.31 9.53
N ARG A 140 -7.23 0.23 9.47
CA ARG A 140 -8.45 -0.57 9.44
C ARG A 140 -8.57 -1.38 8.14
N GLY A 141 -8.15 -0.81 7.02
CA GLY A 141 -8.07 -1.46 5.72
C GLY A 141 -7.08 -2.62 5.72
N MET A 142 -5.90 -2.43 6.33
CA MET A 142 -4.87 -3.46 6.47
C MET A 142 -5.39 -4.66 7.28
N LYS A 143 -6.08 -4.43 8.41
CA LYS A 143 -6.65 -5.51 9.23
C LYS A 143 -7.70 -6.37 8.52
N ARG A 144 -8.31 -5.85 7.46
CA ARG A 144 -9.37 -6.54 6.68
C ARG A 144 -8.87 -7.00 5.31
N ALA A 145 -7.60 -6.75 5.00
CA ALA A 145 -7.08 -6.92 3.65
C ALA A 145 -7.00 -8.38 3.21
N ASP A 146 -6.77 -9.32 4.14
CA ASP A 146 -6.71 -10.74 3.81
C ASP A 146 -8.07 -11.30 3.37
N ARG A 147 -9.18 -10.66 3.76
CA ARG A 147 -10.55 -11.06 3.36
C ARG A 147 -11.12 -10.21 2.22
N LEU A 148 -10.70 -8.95 2.13
CA LEU A 148 -11.34 -7.95 1.26
C LEU A 148 -10.41 -7.37 0.19
N GLY A 149 -9.12 -7.73 0.21
CA GLY A 149 -8.11 -7.24 -0.72
C GLY A 149 -7.52 -5.88 -0.35
N GLY A 150 -6.59 -5.42 -1.19
CA GLY A 150 -6.00 -4.09 -1.09
C GLY A 150 -4.90 -3.91 -0.07
N ARG A 151 -4.24 -4.98 0.39
CA ARG A 151 -3.24 -4.92 1.47
C ARG A 151 -2.14 -3.90 1.17
N ALA A 152 -1.52 -3.95 -0.01
CA ALA A 152 -0.45 -3.02 -0.37
C ALA A 152 -0.95 -1.56 -0.43
N SER A 153 -2.17 -1.33 -0.92
CA SER A 153 -2.75 0.03 -0.95
C SER A 153 -2.98 0.60 0.46
N ALA A 154 -3.48 -0.22 1.38
CA ALA A 154 -3.73 0.18 2.76
C ALA A 154 -2.43 0.42 3.53
N VAL A 155 -1.42 -0.43 3.32
CA VAL A 155 -0.08 -0.27 3.90
C VAL A 155 0.60 0.98 3.34
N ALA A 156 0.62 1.18 2.03
CA ALA A 156 1.22 2.37 1.42
C ALA A 156 0.57 3.66 1.93
N ALA A 157 -0.76 3.69 1.99
CA ALA A 157 -1.50 4.83 2.55
C ALA A 157 -1.14 5.09 4.02
N LEU A 158 -1.08 4.04 4.85
CA LEU A 158 -0.69 4.15 6.25
C LEU A 158 0.75 4.66 6.39
N THR A 159 1.70 4.09 5.65
CA THR A 159 3.11 4.48 5.71
C THR A 159 3.29 5.94 5.33
N VAL A 160 2.70 6.39 4.21
CA VAL A 160 2.80 7.78 3.77
C VAL A 160 2.11 8.73 4.76
N ALA A 161 0.95 8.35 5.28
CA ALA A 161 0.26 9.15 6.29
C ALA A 161 1.06 9.30 7.58
N VAL A 162 1.77 8.26 8.03
CA VAL A 162 2.63 8.34 9.21
C VAL A 162 3.88 9.18 8.94
N VAL A 163 4.57 8.93 7.83
CA VAL A 163 5.83 9.62 7.49
C VAL A 163 5.59 11.09 7.19
N LEU A 164 4.67 11.41 6.29
CA LEU A 164 4.39 12.79 5.89
C LEU A 164 3.47 13.51 6.88
N GLY A 165 2.62 12.79 7.60
CA GLY A 165 1.72 13.38 8.59
C GLY A 165 2.40 13.76 9.91
N ALA A 166 3.56 13.18 10.22
CA ALA A 166 4.34 13.57 11.38
C ALA A 166 4.74 15.06 11.31
N THR A 167 5.16 15.54 10.15
CA THR A 167 5.61 16.93 9.94
C THR A 167 4.56 17.98 10.32
N PRO A 168 3.35 18.01 9.72
CA PRO A 168 2.33 19.00 10.07
C PRO A 168 1.86 18.86 11.53
N LEU A 169 1.80 17.63 12.08
CA LEU A 169 1.47 17.43 13.49
C LEU A 169 2.53 18.04 14.42
N SER A 170 3.82 17.86 14.10
CA SER A 170 4.92 18.49 14.84
C SER A 170 4.87 20.01 14.75
N PHE A 171 4.51 20.57 13.59
CA PHE A 171 4.31 22.01 13.43
C PHE A 171 3.14 22.54 14.27
N LEU A 172 1.99 21.85 14.31
CA LEU A 172 0.88 22.22 15.20
C LEU A 172 1.30 22.22 16.66
N LEU A 173 2.03 21.17 17.08
CA LEU A 173 2.51 21.07 18.46
C LEU A 173 3.48 22.21 18.80
N ALA A 174 4.42 22.53 17.90
CA ALA A 174 5.35 23.64 18.08
C ALA A 174 4.61 24.99 18.16
N TYR A 175 3.62 25.21 17.29
CA TYR A 175 2.80 26.44 17.33
C TYR A 175 1.99 26.54 18.62
N ALA A 176 1.40 25.45 19.08
CA ALA A 176 0.67 25.40 20.34
C ALA A 176 1.58 25.71 21.54
N LEU A 177 2.79 25.15 21.56
CA LEU A 177 3.79 25.40 22.62
C LEU A 177 4.32 26.84 22.59
N MET A 178 4.64 27.40 21.41
CA MET A 178 5.05 28.81 21.29
C MET A 178 3.94 29.78 21.71
N GLY A 179 2.70 29.50 21.30
CA GLY A 179 1.54 30.29 21.73
C GLY A 179 1.33 30.26 23.24
N PHE A 180 1.65 29.14 23.90
CA PHE A 180 1.58 28.99 25.35
C PHE A 180 2.68 29.76 26.11
N GLN A 181 3.79 30.13 25.45
CA GLN A 181 4.87 30.90 26.08
C GLN A 181 4.64 32.43 26.01
N LEU A 182 3.66 32.87 25.23
CA LEU A 182 3.30 34.29 25.07
C LEU A 182 2.16 34.74 25.99
N TYR A 183 1.61 33.83 26.80
CA TYR A 183 0.60 34.05 27.84
C TYR A 183 1.12 33.57 29.19
#